data_AF-A0A7R9YS79-F1
#
_entry.id   AF-A0A7R9YS79-F1
#
_cell.length_a   1.000
_cell.length_b   1.000
_cell.length_c   1.000
_cell.angle_alpha   90.00
_cell.angle_beta   90.00
_cell.angle_gamma   90.00
#
_symmetry.space_group_name_H-M   'P 1'
#
loop_
_entity.id
_entity.type
_entity.pdbx_description
1 polymer ?
#
loop_
_entity_poly.entity_id
_entity_poly.type
_entity_poly.pdbx_seq_one_letter_code
_entity_poly.pdbx_strand_id
1 'polypeptide(L)'
;LHTVPLMRCFLSGAYVADINEANPLGQGGELARSFGSLMGALWRPGVQFVTPRSFKAKIGHFCHVFSGYGQQDSQELLAFLLDGLHEDLNRIKKKPYIEEDESADTLPDDALAAKQWAAHRARNDSLVVGHCLG
;
A
#
# COMPACT_ATOMS: atom_id res chain seq x y z
N LEU A 1 7.41 -7.65 13.89
CA LEU A 1 6.99 -6.69 12.82
C LEU A 1 7.74 -5.38 13.05
N HIS A 2 8.79 -5.12 12.27
CA HIS A 2 9.79 -4.06 12.52
C HIS A 2 9.64 -2.80 11.65
N THR A 3 8.55 -2.65 10.89
CA THR A 3 8.25 -1.42 10.15
C THR A 3 7.62 -0.37 11.08
N VAL A 4 8.43 0.12 12.03
CA VAL A 4 8.02 1.06 13.10
C VAL A 4 7.21 2.26 12.57
N PRO A 5 7.54 2.88 11.42
CA PRO A 5 6.77 4.02 10.91
C PRO A 5 5.36 3.64 10.44
N LEU A 6 5.22 2.54 9.68
CA LEU A 6 3.94 2.05 9.19
C LEU A 6 3.01 1.71 10.37
N MET A 7 3.53 0.97 11.34
CA MET A 7 2.78 0.62 12.55
C MET A 7 2.36 1.87 13.34
N ARG A 8 3.24 2.86 13.51
CA ARG A 8 2.91 4.10 14.21
C ARG A 8 1.79 4.88 13.51
N CYS A 9 1.80 4.92 12.17
CA CYS A 9 0.73 5.56 11.41
C CYS A 9 -0.62 4.89 11.66
N PHE A 10 -0.69 3.56 11.53
CA PHE A 10 -1.95 2.83 11.73
C PHE A 10 -2.43 2.88 13.18
N LEU A 11 -1.53 2.78 14.16
CA LEU A 11 -1.89 2.82 15.58
C LEU A 11 -2.30 4.21 16.07
N SER A 12 -1.78 5.28 15.47
CA SER A 12 -2.20 6.66 15.78
C SER A 12 -3.49 7.08 15.06
N GLY A 13 -3.93 6.31 14.05
CA GLY A 13 -5.09 6.66 13.22
C GLY A 13 -4.78 7.70 12.13
N ALA A 14 -3.52 8.14 11.98
CA ALA A 14 -3.13 9.16 11.01
C ALA A 14 -3.47 8.77 9.56
N TYR A 15 -3.45 7.47 9.24
CA TYR A 15 -3.77 6.94 7.91
C TYR A 15 -5.18 7.33 7.42
N VAL A 16 -6.13 7.59 8.33
CA VAL A 16 -7.53 7.89 7.97
C VAL A 16 -7.63 9.16 7.12
N ALA A 17 -6.78 10.16 7.38
CA ALA A 17 -6.76 11.41 6.61
C ALA A 17 -6.22 11.22 5.19
N ASP A 18 -5.38 10.20 4.98
CA ASP A 18 -4.74 9.92 3.70
C ASP A 18 -5.58 8.98 2.80
N ILE A 19 -6.67 8.40 3.31
CA ILE A 19 -7.52 7.47 2.56
C ILE A 19 -7.99 8.10 1.23
N ASN A 20 -7.86 7.33 0.15
CA ASN A 20 -8.21 7.70 -1.19
C ASN A 20 -9.27 6.75 -1.78
N GLU A 21 -10.53 7.01 -1.46
CA GLU A 21 -11.66 6.19 -1.93
C GLU A 21 -11.90 6.33 -3.45
N ALA A 22 -11.41 7.41 -4.06
CA ALA A 22 -11.61 7.71 -5.47
C ALA A 22 -10.48 7.17 -6.37
N ASN A 23 -9.43 6.58 -5.80
CA ASN A 23 -8.32 6.05 -6.61
C ASN A 23 -8.79 4.82 -7.39
N PRO A 24 -8.80 4.85 -8.74
CA PRO A 24 -9.23 3.70 -9.53
C PRO A 24 -8.30 2.49 -9.40
N LEU A 25 -7.08 2.68 -8.91
CA LEU A 25 -6.12 1.61 -8.64
C LEU A 25 -6.16 1.13 -7.18
N GLY A 26 -6.92 1.80 -6.31
CA GLY A 26 -7.09 1.41 -4.92
C GLY A 26 -8.23 0.41 -4.70
N GLN A 27 -8.48 0.09 -3.43
CA GLN A 27 -9.57 -0.77 -2.98
C GLN A 27 -10.66 0.03 -2.26
N GLY A 28 -10.87 1.28 -2.67
CA GLY A 28 -11.86 2.19 -2.06
C GLY A 28 -11.53 2.56 -0.61
N GLY A 29 -10.28 2.41 -0.15
CA GLY A 29 -9.90 2.61 1.25
C GLY A 29 -10.24 1.44 2.16
N GLU A 30 -10.88 0.38 1.67
CA GLU A 30 -11.35 -0.72 2.50
C GLU A 30 -10.20 -1.57 3.04
N LEU A 31 -9.14 -1.76 2.27
CA LEU A 31 -7.99 -2.54 2.70
C LEU A 31 -7.25 -1.81 3.82
N ALA A 32 -7.01 -0.50 3.65
CA ALA A 32 -6.39 0.34 4.69
C ALA A 32 -7.21 0.36 6.00
N ARG A 33 -8.54 0.51 5.92
CA ARG A 33 -9.42 0.48 7.11
C ARG A 33 -9.39 -0.88 7.82
N SER A 34 -9.43 -1.97 7.05
CA SER A 34 -9.40 -3.33 7.60
C SER A 34 -8.05 -3.64 8.25
N PHE A 35 -6.96 -3.23 7.61
CA PHE A 35 -5.60 -3.38 8.16
C PHE A 35 -5.43 -2.56 9.45
N GLY A 36 -5.84 -1.29 9.47
CA GLY A 36 -5.79 -0.46 10.68
C GLY A 36 -6.60 -1.04 11.84
N SER A 37 -7.78 -1.59 11.56
CA SER A 37 -8.59 -2.29 12.56
C SER A 37 -7.88 -3.53 13.13
N LEU A 38 -7.21 -4.31 12.28
CA LEU A 38 -6.42 -5.47 12.71
C LEU A 38 -5.22 -5.04 13.57
N MET A 39 -4.47 -4.02 13.15
CA MET A 39 -3.34 -3.50 13.92
C MET A 39 -3.78 -2.98 15.29
N GLY A 40 -4.89 -2.22 15.33
CA GLY A 40 -5.50 -1.75 16.56
C GLY A 40 -6.07 -2.85 17.44
N ALA A 41 -6.36 -4.05 16.93
CA ALA A 41 -6.74 -5.21 17.74
C ALA A 41 -5.50 -5.92 18.30
N LEU A 42 -4.45 -6.09 17.49
CA LEU A 42 -3.19 -6.75 17.87
C LEU A 42 -2.43 -5.97 18.95
N TRP A 43 -2.48 -4.64 18.94
CA TRP A 43 -1.69 -3.78 19.83
C TRP A 43 -2.42 -3.35 21.11
N ARG A 44 -3.58 -3.95 21.42
CA ARG A 44 -4.28 -3.71 22.68
C ARG A 44 -3.57 -4.41 23.83
N PRO A 45 -3.42 -3.75 25.00
CA PRO A 45 -2.88 -4.40 26.19
C PRO A 45 -3.67 -5.66 26.55
N GLY A 46 -2.96 -6.75 26.87
CA GLY A 46 -3.56 -8.01 27.32
C GLY A 46 -4.09 -8.93 26.22
N VAL A 47 -3.99 -8.55 24.94
CA VAL A 47 -4.35 -9.44 23.83
C VAL A 47 -3.23 -10.45 23.57
N GLN A 48 -3.57 -11.75 23.62
CA GLN A 48 -2.63 -12.84 23.32
C GLN A 48 -2.68 -13.27 21.85
N PHE A 49 -3.86 -13.26 21.24
CA PHE A 49 -4.06 -13.62 19.83
C PHE A 49 -5.27 -12.88 19.24
N VAL A 50 -5.29 -12.73 17.92
CA VAL A 50 -6.41 -12.17 17.16
C VAL A 50 -6.67 -13.07 15.96
N THR A 51 -7.95 -13.38 15.71
CA THR A 51 -8.35 -14.10 14.49
C THR A 51 -8.74 -13.09 13.41
N PRO A 52 -7.96 -12.93 12.33
CA PRO A 52 -8.13 -11.85 11.35
C PRO A 52 -9.22 -12.15 10.30
N ARG A 53 -10.41 -12.60 10.70
CA ARG A 53 -11.46 -13.06 9.76
C ARG A 53 -11.87 -11.98 8.75
N SER A 54 -12.16 -10.77 9.23
CA SER A 54 -12.57 -9.65 8.36
C SER A 54 -11.45 -9.23 7.42
N PHE A 55 -10.20 -9.23 7.89
CA PHE A 55 -9.04 -8.89 7.07
C PHE A 55 -8.77 -9.96 6.00
N LYS A 56 -8.82 -11.25 6.36
CA LYS A 56 -8.70 -12.37 5.40
C LYS A 56 -9.81 -12.32 4.35
N ALA A 57 -11.04 -11.99 4.74
CA ALA A 57 -12.15 -11.84 3.80
C ALA A 57 -11.92 -10.71 2.80
N LYS A 58 -11.42 -9.55 3.24
CA LYS A 58 -11.07 -8.43 2.35
C LYS A 58 -9.92 -8.78 1.40
N ILE A 59 -8.85 -9.41 1.90
CA ILE A 59 -7.77 -9.89 1.03
C ILE A 59 -8.31 -10.85 -0.03
N GLY A 60 -9.12 -11.83 0.35
CA GLY A 60 -9.69 -12.79 -0.60
C GLY A 60 -10.68 -12.19 -1.60
N HIS A 61 -11.33 -11.08 -1.25
CA HIS A 61 -12.20 -10.33 -2.15
C HIS A 61 -11.41 -9.61 -3.24
N PHE A 62 -10.29 -8.98 -2.89
CA PHE A 62 -9.47 -8.20 -3.82
C PHE A 62 -8.43 -9.03 -4.58
N CYS A 63 -7.98 -10.15 -4.00
CA CYS A 63 -7.05 -11.06 -4.64
C CYS A 63 -7.54 -12.50 -4.47
N HIS A 64 -8.07 -13.06 -5.56
CA HIS A 64 -8.74 -14.36 -5.55
C HIS A 64 -7.80 -15.52 -5.18
N VAL A 65 -6.49 -15.40 -5.44
CA VAL A 65 -5.47 -16.40 -5.05
C VAL A 65 -5.48 -16.61 -3.52
N PHE A 66 -5.74 -15.55 -2.76
CA PHE A 66 -5.84 -15.60 -1.31
C PHE A 66 -7.25 -15.88 -0.78
N SER A 67 -8.23 -16.25 -1.61
CA SER A 67 -9.58 -16.58 -1.14
C SER A 67 -9.65 -17.92 -0.41
N GLY A 68 -8.87 -18.90 -0.86
CA GLY A 68 -8.85 -20.26 -0.32
C GLY A 68 -8.16 -20.43 1.03
N TYR A 69 -8.01 -21.69 1.43
CA TYR A 69 -7.37 -22.14 2.67
C TYR A 69 -6.08 -22.95 2.41
N GLY A 70 -5.61 -23.01 1.16
CA GLY A 70 -4.33 -23.60 0.81
C GLY A 70 -3.15 -22.78 1.32
N GLN A 71 -1.97 -23.39 1.34
CA GLN A 71 -0.72 -22.66 1.57
C GLN A 71 -0.45 -21.72 0.40
N GLN A 72 0.08 -20.54 0.70
CA GLN A 72 0.39 -19.49 -0.27
C GLN A 72 1.75 -18.89 0.04
N ASP A 73 2.36 -18.24 -0.94
CA ASP A 73 3.62 -17.52 -0.74
C ASP A 73 3.37 -16.23 0.06
N SER A 74 4.12 -16.06 1.16
CA SER A 74 4.07 -14.86 1.98
C SER A 74 4.61 -13.61 1.25
N GLN A 75 5.51 -13.78 0.28
CA GLN A 75 6.07 -12.68 -0.49
C GLN A 75 5.02 -12.09 -1.43
N GLU A 76 4.19 -12.92 -2.06
CA GLU A 76 3.08 -12.46 -2.90
C GLU A 76 2.04 -11.71 -2.07
N LEU A 77 1.70 -12.24 -0.89
CA LEU A 77 0.79 -11.56 0.03
C LEU A 77 1.33 -10.19 0.46
N LEU A 78 2.64 -10.12 0.77
CA LEU A 78 3.28 -8.89 1.18
C LEU A 78 3.30 -7.86 0.05
N ALA A 79 3.62 -8.28 -1.18
CA ALA A 79 3.62 -7.41 -2.35
C ALA A 79 2.21 -6.83 -2.60
N PHE A 80 1.18 -7.70 -2.60
CA PHE A 80 -0.21 -7.27 -2.71
C PHE A 80 -0.61 -6.29 -1.61
N LEU A 81 -0.26 -6.59 -0.36
CA LEU A 81 -0.63 -5.74 0.78
C LEU A 81 0.04 -4.37 0.69
N LEU A 82 1.32 -4.30 0.34
CA LEU A 82 2.03 -3.03 0.24
C LEU A 82 1.49 -2.18 -0.92
N ASP A 83 1.23 -2.79 -2.07
CA ASP A 83 0.63 -2.11 -3.22
C ASP A 83 -0.79 -1.61 -2.91
N GLY A 84 -1.64 -2.46 -2.32
CA GLY A 84 -2.99 -2.06 -1.97
C GLY A 84 -3.04 -0.97 -0.90
N LEU A 85 -2.21 -1.06 0.15
CA LEU A 85 -2.10 0.01 1.14
C LEU A 85 -1.51 1.29 0.55
N HIS A 86 -0.58 1.18 -0.40
CA HIS A 86 -0.06 2.34 -1.12
C HIS A 86 -1.18 3.05 -1.86
N GLU A 87 -1.95 2.32 -2.66
CA GLU A 87 -3.00 2.88 -3.51
C GLU A 87 -4.18 3.43 -2.69
N ASP A 88 -4.59 2.74 -1.62
CA ASP A 88 -5.62 3.21 -0.69
C ASP A 88 -5.20 4.48 0.07
N LEU A 89 -3.90 4.71 0.26
CA LEU A 89 -3.35 5.85 1.01
C LEU A 89 -2.60 6.85 0.11
N ASN A 90 -2.76 6.75 -1.20
CA ASN A 90 -2.10 7.65 -2.13
C ASN A 90 -2.74 9.04 -2.04
N ARG A 91 -1.95 10.03 -1.63
CA ARG A 91 -2.36 11.44 -1.52
C ARG A 91 -2.63 12.06 -2.89
N ILE A 92 -2.05 11.49 -3.94
CA ILE A 92 -2.27 11.93 -5.32
C ILE A 92 -3.61 11.39 -5.80
N LYS A 93 -4.65 12.23 -5.70
CA LYS A 93 -6.04 11.85 -6.05
C LYS A 93 -6.25 11.69 -7.55
N LYS A 94 -5.59 12.53 -8.36
CA LYS A 94 -5.62 12.46 -9.82
C LYS A 94 -4.21 12.18 -10.32
N LYS A 95 -3.93 10.93 -10.68
CA LYS A 95 -2.63 10.55 -11.24
C LYS A 95 -2.46 11.25 -12.60
N PRO A 96 -1.45 12.11 -12.78
CA PRO A 96 -1.18 12.68 -14.09
C PRO A 96 -0.84 11.57 -15.08
N TYR A 97 -1.35 11.69 -16.30
CA TYR A 97 -0.84 10.89 -17.41
C TYR A 97 0.59 11.34 -17.69
N ILE A 98 1.51 10.39 -17.76
CA ILE A 98 2.91 10.64 -18.11
C ILE A 98 3.12 9.93 -19.43
N GLU A 99 3.40 10.71 -20.46
CA GLU A 99 3.74 10.18 -21.79
C GLU A 99 5.01 9.35 -21.71
N GLU A 100 5.04 8.25 -22.46
CA GLU A 100 6.26 7.48 -22.65
C GLU A 100 7.28 8.37 -23.37
N ASP A 101 8.46 8.48 -22.79
CA ASP A 101 9.51 9.31 -23.32
C ASP A 101 10.24 8.56 -24.43
N GLU A 102 9.95 8.91 -25.69
CA GLU A 102 10.63 8.36 -26.87
C GLU A 102 12.15 8.61 -26.87
N SER A 103 12.64 9.55 -26.03
CA SER A 103 14.08 9.81 -25.86
C SER A 103 14.74 8.98 -24.76
N ALA A 104 14.01 8.09 -24.09
CA ALA A 104 14.53 7.25 -23.00
C ALA A 104 15.80 6.46 -23.39
N ASP A 105 15.85 5.96 -24.63
CA ASP A 105 16.99 5.19 -25.15
C ASP A 105 18.23 6.06 -25.47
N THR A 106 18.09 7.38 -25.42
CA THR A 106 19.14 8.36 -25.78
C THR A 106 19.69 9.13 -24.60
N LEU A 107 19.02 9.08 -23.44
CA LEU A 107 19.45 9.76 -22.23
C LEU A 107 20.51 8.92 -21.49
N PRO A 108 21.50 9.55 -20.86
CA PRO A 108 22.37 8.86 -19.91
C PRO A 108 21.56 8.24 -18.76
N ASP A 109 21.94 7.05 -18.30
CA ASP A 109 21.24 6.28 -17.27
C ASP A 109 20.88 7.11 -16.03
N ASP A 110 21.79 7.96 -15.53
CA ASP A 110 21.55 8.81 -14.36
C ASP A 110 20.43 9.84 -14.59
N ALA A 111 20.39 10.42 -15.79
CA ALA A 111 19.37 11.41 -16.17
C ALA A 111 18.01 10.73 -16.38
N LEU A 112 18.00 9.54 -16.98
CA LEU A 112 16.80 8.72 -17.15
C LEU A 112 16.24 8.28 -15.79
N ALA A 113 17.10 7.78 -14.89
CA ALA A 113 16.71 7.36 -13.55
C ALA A 113 16.13 8.52 -12.75
N ALA A 114 16.75 9.71 -12.78
CA ALA A 114 16.23 10.90 -12.12
C ALA A 114 14.86 11.33 -12.67
N LYS A 115 14.69 11.27 -14.00
CA LYS A 115 13.42 11.58 -14.67
C LYS A 115 12.31 10.58 -14.31
N GLN A 116 12.62 9.29 -14.34
CA GLN A 116 11.69 8.22 -13.94
C GLN A 116 11.31 8.33 -12.47
N TRP A 117 12.25 8.68 -11.59
CA TRP A 117 11.97 8.91 -10.17
C TRP A 117 11.05 10.11 -9.94
N ALA A 118 11.27 11.21 -10.65
CA ALA A 118 10.40 12.38 -10.61
C ALA A 118 8.98 12.04 -11.09
N ALA A 119 8.87 11.30 -12.19
CA ALA A 119 7.59 10.79 -12.71
C ALA A 119 6.87 9.86 -11.72
N HIS A 120 7.61 8.93 -11.11
CA HIS A 120 7.09 8.03 -10.09
C HIS A 120 6.53 8.80 -8.89
N ARG A 121 7.31 9.74 -8.33
CA ARG A 121 6.87 10.59 -7.21
C ARG A 121 5.68 11.49 -7.54
N ALA A 122 5.53 11.92 -8.80
CA ALA A 122 4.38 12.71 -9.23
C ALA A 122 3.07 11.90 -9.30
N ARG A 123 3.15 10.56 -9.24
CA ARG A 123 1.98 9.65 -9.23
C ARG A 123 1.80 8.92 -7.90
N ASN A 124 2.87 8.79 -7.12
CA ASN A 124 2.92 7.99 -5.90
C ASN A 124 3.42 8.83 -4.73
N ASP A 125 2.49 9.34 -3.92
CA ASP A 125 2.78 9.96 -2.63
C ASP A 125 1.96 9.27 -1.54
N SER A 126 2.61 8.41 -0.77
CA SER A 126 1.98 7.74 0.37
C SER A 126 3.01 7.45 1.45
N LEU A 127 2.54 7.15 2.65
CA LEU A 127 3.40 6.70 3.74
C LEU A 127 4.11 5.36 3.44
N VAL A 128 3.53 4.52 2.58
CA VAL A 128 4.19 3.28 2.13
C VAL A 128 5.40 3.62 1.28
N VAL A 129 5.26 4.54 0.31
CA VAL A 129 6.38 5.01 -0.52
C VAL A 129 7.46 5.68 0.34
N GLY A 130 7.08 6.57 1.25
CA GLY A 130 8.04 7.31 2.09
C GLY A 130 8.83 6.45 3.11
N HIS A 131 8.44 5.20 3.35
CA HIS A 131 9.09 4.32 4.34
C HIS A 131 9.55 2.96 3.80
N CYS A 132 9.01 2.48 2.67
CA CYS A 132 9.35 1.21 2.05
C CYS A 132 10.09 1.36 0.72
N LEU A 133 10.00 2.53 0.07
CA LEU A 133 10.67 2.84 -1.20
C LEU A 133 11.64 4.01 -0.96
N GLY A 134 12.73 3.71 -0.25
CA GLY A 134 13.85 4.62 0.00
C GLY A 134 15.15 4.01 -0.47
#